data_AF-A0A3D3JXX6-F1
#
_entry.id   AF-A0A3D3JXX6-F1
#
_cell.length_a   1.000
_cell.length_b   1.000
_cell.length_c   1.000
_cell.angle_alpha   90.00
_cell.angle_beta   90.00
_cell.angle_gamma   90.00
#
_symmetry.space_group_name_H-M   'P 1'
#
loop_
_entity.id
_entity.type
_entity.pdbx_description
1 polymer ?
#
loop_
_entity_poly.entity_id
_entity_poly.type
_entity_poly.pdbx_seq_one_letter_code
_entity_poly.pdbx_strand_id
1 'polypeptide(L)'
;MRSLRTRFGAHAFTLLEVVIAAALLAVILTILVSGTYTIVESWSRVNSHTEHLEEILVLDRTIDSILSNVVPFTWPADIGERQPKPVQIFVGEPDHMIVSYLHQFNRLEDGAIRYCGFFIDRHSDLYAYYCDYPPFPSDLNDPKIKKSYLAAGVENIAFQYGDMNNDELIFEDTWDPEHAYLPLAILMQVKWFGGRHENWLRRTAGAGLYERHGSWQSDRQRSRVRRRSDQ
;
A
#
# COMPACT_ATOMS: atom_id res chain seq x y z
N MET A 1 22.66 -80.68 19.68
CA MET A 1 22.72 -79.76 20.84
C MET A 1 24.12 -79.17 20.93
N ARG A 2 24.33 -77.92 20.47
CA ARG A 2 25.57 -77.15 20.63
C ARG A 2 25.18 -75.85 21.31
N SER A 3 25.53 -75.67 22.58
CA SER A 3 25.31 -74.41 23.29
C SER A 3 26.48 -73.46 23.01
N LEU A 4 26.16 -72.32 22.37
CA LEU A 4 27.06 -71.18 22.25
C LEU A 4 27.16 -70.52 23.63
N ARG A 5 28.30 -70.71 24.29
CA ARG A 5 28.69 -69.89 25.45
C ARG A 5 29.23 -68.55 24.94
N THR A 6 28.39 -67.53 24.93
CA THR A 6 28.83 -66.13 24.85
C THR A 6 29.51 -65.75 26.17
N ARG A 7 30.84 -65.67 26.16
CA ARG A 7 31.60 -65.01 27.23
C ARG A 7 31.51 -63.50 27.02
N PHE A 8 30.59 -62.83 27.70
CA PHE A 8 30.73 -61.40 27.95
C PHE A 8 31.67 -61.23 29.14
N GLY A 9 32.91 -60.81 28.87
CA GLY A 9 33.83 -60.37 29.92
C GLY A 9 33.27 -59.10 30.55
N ALA A 10 32.94 -59.16 31.83
CA ALA A 10 32.58 -57.99 32.62
C ALA A 10 33.87 -57.20 32.91
N HIS A 11 34.22 -56.27 32.03
CA HIS A 11 35.21 -55.24 32.36
C HIS A 11 34.53 -54.24 33.29
N ALA A 12 34.98 -54.17 34.55
CA ALA A 12 34.59 -53.10 35.45
C ALA A 12 35.10 -51.77 34.85
N PHE A 13 34.19 -50.86 34.55
CA PHE A 13 34.52 -49.54 34.02
C PHE A 13 35.49 -48.84 34.96
N THR A 14 36.59 -48.33 34.40
CA THR A 14 37.52 -47.53 35.19
C THR A 14 36.91 -46.16 35.45
N LEU A 15 37.14 -45.61 36.65
CA LEU A 15 36.64 -44.28 37.03
C LEU A 15 37.05 -43.20 36.01
N LEU A 16 38.22 -43.35 35.40
CA LEU A 16 38.73 -42.50 34.32
C LEU A 16 37.82 -42.50 33.08
N GLU A 17 37.33 -43.67 32.66
CA GLU A 17 36.49 -43.82 31.47
C GLU A 17 35.12 -43.18 31.67
N VAL A 18 34.56 -43.26 32.88
CA VAL A 18 33.32 -42.57 33.25
C VAL A 18 33.50 -41.05 33.24
N VAL A 19 34.64 -40.54 33.73
CA VAL A 19 34.96 -39.11 33.70
C VAL A 19 35.12 -38.60 32.27
N ILE A 20 35.81 -39.37 31.41
CA ILE A 20 35.98 -39.01 30.00
C ILE A 20 34.63 -39.01 29.27
N ALA A 21 33.78 -40.02 29.50
CA ALA A 21 32.45 -40.08 28.91
C ALA A 21 31.55 -38.90 29.35
N ALA A 22 31.58 -38.54 30.64
CA ALA A 22 30.83 -37.41 31.16
C ALA A 22 31.32 -36.07 30.59
N ALA A 23 32.64 -35.90 30.44
CA ALA A 23 33.21 -34.70 29.81
C ALA A 23 32.79 -34.57 28.33
N LEU A 24 32.85 -35.67 27.57
CA LEU A 24 32.41 -35.69 26.18
C LEU A 24 30.91 -35.38 26.05
N LEU A 25 30.08 -35.96 26.92
CA LEU A 25 28.64 -35.68 26.96
C LEU A 25 28.38 -34.20 27.22
N ALA A 26 29.08 -33.59 28.19
CA ALA A 26 28.93 -32.17 28.51
C ALA A 26 29.29 -31.27 27.32
N VAL A 27 30.36 -31.60 26.58
CA VAL A 27 30.74 -30.87 25.37
C VAL A 27 29.66 -30.97 24.29
N ILE A 28 29.16 -32.18 24.03
CA ILE A 28 28.10 -32.41 23.02
C ILE A 28 26.82 -31.65 23.40
N LEU A 29 26.41 -31.71 24.67
CA LEU A 29 25.25 -30.97 25.17
C LEU A 29 25.43 -29.46 25.00
N THR A 30 26.62 -28.94 25.25
CA THR A 30 26.92 -27.51 25.09
C THR A 30 26.79 -27.08 23.64
N ILE A 31 27.31 -27.88 22.70
CA ILE A 31 27.20 -27.62 21.27
C ILE A 31 25.74 -27.66 20.81
N LEU A 32 24.96 -28.64 21.27
CA LEU A 32 23.53 -28.77 20.94
C LEU A 32 22.71 -27.58 21.47
N VAL A 33 22.95 -27.19 22.72
CA VAL A 33 22.27 -26.04 23.32
C VAL A 33 22.61 -24.76 22.56
N SER A 34 23.89 -24.52 22.29
CA SER A 34 24.33 -23.34 21.52
C SER A 34 23.71 -23.31 20.12
N GLY A 35 23.72 -24.43 19.41
CA GLY A 35 23.13 -24.53 18.07
C GLY A 35 21.62 -24.26 18.09
N THR A 36 20.92 -24.76 19.11
CA THR A 36 19.48 -24.52 19.28
C THR A 36 19.18 -23.04 19.55
N TYR A 37 19.98 -22.38 20.39
CA TYR A 37 19.84 -20.95 20.65
C TYR A 37 20.02 -20.12 19.36
N THR A 38 21.05 -20.41 18.55
CA THR A 38 21.28 -19.70 17.29
C THR A 38 20.14 -19.92 16.29
N ILE A 39 19.58 -21.12 16.24
CA ILE A 39 18.41 -21.42 15.38
C ILE A 39 17.21 -20.59 15.85
N VAL A 40 16.90 -20.59 17.14
CA VAL A 40 15.76 -19.83 17.70
C VAL A 40 15.92 -18.32 17.44
N GLU A 41 17.11 -17.77 17.60
CA GLU A 41 17.39 -16.35 17.34
C GLU A 41 17.32 -16.01 15.83
N SER A 42 17.73 -16.94 14.97
CA SER A 42 17.57 -16.79 13.52
C SER A 42 16.09 -16.79 13.12
N TRP A 43 15.29 -17.68 13.71
CA TRP A 43 13.85 -17.75 13.47
C TRP A 43 13.11 -16.49 13.96
N SER A 44 13.49 -15.92 15.11
CA SER A 44 12.86 -14.68 15.59
C SER A 44 13.13 -13.50 14.66
N ARG A 45 14.36 -13.39 14.13
CA ARG A 45 14.70 -12.40 13.10
C ARG A 45 13.89 -12.61 11.82
N VAL A 46 13.79 -13.83 11.32
CA VAL A 46 12.99 -14.14 10.12
C VAL A 46 11.52 -13.79 10.33
N ASN A 47 10.94 -14.11 11.50
CA ASN A 47 9.54 -13.79 11.78
C ASN A 47 9.26 -12.28 11.77
N SER A 48 10.15 -11.47 12.35
CA SER A 48 10.02 -10.00 12.29
C SER A 48 10.09 -9.42 10.87
N HIS A 49 10.82 -10.08 9.97
CA HIS A 49 10.85 -9.68 8.56
C HIS A 49 9.57 -10.07 7.82
N THR A 50 8.96 -11.22 8.16
CA THR A 50 7.71 -11.69 7.55
C THR A 50 6.53 -10.79 7.88
N GLU A 51 6.33 -10.43 9.14
CA GLU A 51 5.22 -9.54 9.57
C GLU A 51 5.28 -8.19 8.85
N HIS A 52 6.49 -7.63 8.72
CA HIS A 52 6.68 -6.36 8.05
C HIS A 52 6.44 -6.41 6.54
N LEU A 53 6.79 -7.51 5.88
CA LEU A 53 6.48 -7.72 4.46
C LEU A 53 4.98 -7.84 4.23
N GLU A 54 4.24 -8.47 5.15
CA GLU A 54 2.78 -8.55 5.07
C GLU A 54 2.13 -7.17 5.14
N GLU A 55 2.58 -6.29 6.05
CA GLU A 55 2.09 -4.91 6.14
C GLU A 55 2.32 -4.13 4.84
N ILE A 56 3.53 -4.22 4.26
CA ILE A 56 3.84 -3.56 2.98
C ILE A 56 2.96 -4.10 1.86
N LEU A 57 2.71 -5.41 1.80
CA LEU A 57 1.87 -6.02 0.78
C LEU A 57 0.40 -5.60 0.90
N VAL A 58 -0.11 -5.45 2.12
CA VAL A 58 -1.47 -4.93 2.35
C VAL A 58 -1.56 -3.47 1.92
N LEU A 59 -0.57 -2.66 2.27
CA LEU A 59 -0.49 -1.26 1.88
C LEU A 59 -0.45 -1.12 0.34
N ASP A 60 0.45 -1.85 -0.32
CA ASP A 60 0.62 -1.85 -1.78
C ASP A 60 -0.67 -2.21 -2.51
N ARG A 61 -1.33 -3.32 -2.11
CA ARG A 61 -2.61 -3.73 -2.71
C ARG A 61 -3.73 -2.71 -2.49
N THR A 62 -3.75 -2.07 -1.32
CA THR A 62 -4.80 -1.08 -0.99
C THR A 62 -4.61 0.18 -1.81
N ILE A 63 -3.39 0.71 -1.85
CA ILE A 63 -3.02 1.88 -2.64
C ILE A 63 -3.30 1.61 -4.13
N ASP A 64 -2.91 0.44 -4.64
CA ASP A 64 -3.14 0.07 -6.04
C ASP A 64 -4.61 0.01 -6.41
N SER A 65 -5.41 -0.60 -5.54
CA SER A 65 -6.86 -0.71 -5.72
C SER A 65 -7.55 0.66 -5.73
N ILE A 66 -7.06 1.61 -4.91
CA ILE A 66 -7.66 2.95 -4.83
C ILE A 66 -7.16 3.82 -5.98
N LEU A 67 -5.84 4.03 -6.10
CA LEU A 67 -5.25 5.00 -7.02
C LEU A 67 -5.51 4.64 -8.49
N SER A 68 -5.46 3.35 -8.84
CA SER A 68 -5.69 2.92 -10.22
C SER A 68 -7.15 3.07 -10.65
N ASN A 69 -8.08 3.14 -9.69
CA ASN A 69 -9.52 3.21 -9.95
C ASN A 69 -10.12 4.58 -9.61
N VAL A 70 -9.29 5.62 -9.44
CA VAL A 70 -9.78 6.99 -9.22
C VAL A 70 -10.55 7.44 -10.46
N VAL A 71 -11.77 7.95 -10.24
CA VAL A 71 -12.68 8.40 -11.28
C VAL A 71 -13.16 9.82 -11.00
N PRO A 72 -13.42 10.62 -12.05
CA PRO A 72 -13.92 11.96 -11.85
C PRO A 72 -15.35 11.89 -11.32
N PHE A 73 -15.61 12.59 -10.23
CA PHE A 73 -16.93 12.65 -9.62
C PHE A 73 -17.20 14.07 -9.15
N THR A 74 -18.37 14.60 -9.51
CA THR A 74 -18.79 15.94 -9.11
C THR A 74 -20.03 15.87 -8.22
N TRP A 75 -20.06 16.67 -7.17
CA TRP A 75 -21.19 16.79 -6.25
C TRP A 75 -21.64 18.25 -6.13
N PRO A 76 -22.94 18.54 -5.98
CA PRO A 76 -23.40 19.90 -5.71
C PRO A 76 -22.88 20.38 -4.35
N ALA A 77 -22.09 21.47 -4.34
CA ALA A 77 -21.51 22.01 -3.12
C ALA A 77 -22.57 22.67 -2.20
N ASP A 78 -23.60 23.29 -2.76
CA ASP A 78 -24.62 24.03 -2.01
C ASP A 78 -26.05 23.59 -2.35
N ILE A 79 -26.62 22.74 -1.50
CA ILE A 79 -27.98 22.20 -1.63
C ILE A 79 -29.06 23.31 -1.46
N GLY A 80 -28.67 24.55 -1.18
CA GLY A 80 -29.55 25.72 -1.01
C GLY A 80 -29.59 26.72 -2.18
N GLU A 81 -28.70 26.60 -3.18
CA GLU A 81 -28.65 27.55 -4.30
C GLU A 81 -29.62 27.18 -5.44
N ARG A 82 -30.08 28.20 -6.18
CA ARG A 82 -31.02 28.03 -7.31
C ARG A 82 -30.41 27.26 -8.49
N GLN A 83 -29.08 27.21 -8.58
CA GLN A 83 -28.28 26.41 -9.51
C GLN A 83 -26.98 25.99 -8.82
N PRO A 84 -26.96 24.86 -8.10
CA PRO A 84 -25.74 24.41 -7.43
C PRO A 84 -24.65 24.13 -8.46
N LYS A 85 -23.50 24.75 -8.30
CA LYS A 85 -22.33 24.43 -9.13
C LYS A 85 -21.81 23.04 -8.75
N PRO A 86 -21.65 22.12 -9.72
CA PRO A 86 -21.02 20.83 -9.45
C PRO A 86 -19.53 21.07 -9.15
N VAL A 87 -19.08 20.66 -7.97
CA VAL A 87 -17.68 20.72 -7.56
C VAL A 87 -17.10 19.31 -7.62
N GLN A 88 -15.88 19.20 -8.14
CA GLN A 88 -15.15 17.94 -8.20
C GLN A 88 -14.84 17.47 -6.76
N ILE A 89 -15.20 16.22 -6.43
CA ILE A 89 -14.83 15.60 -5.15
C ILE A 89 -13.45 14.98 -5.30
N PHE A 90 -12.45 15.86 -5.36
CA PHE A 90 -11.04 15.52 -5.32
C PHE A 90 -10.31 16.60 -4.54
N VAL A 91 -9.59 16.20 -3.49
CA VAL A 91 -8.70 17.08 -2.73
C VAL A 91 -7.30 16.55 -2.93
N GLY A 92 -6.46 17.34 -3.58
CA GLY A 92 -5.07 16.99 -3.83
C GLY A 92 -4.11 17.87 -3.06
N GLU A 93 -4.01 17.68 -1.75
CA GLU A 93 -3.07 18.41 -0.91
C GLU A 93 -1.77 17.61 -0.75
N PRO A 94 -0.63 18.25 -0.42
CA PRO A 94 0.65 17.55 -0.39
C PRO A 94 0.70 16.48 0.72
N ASP A 95 -0.01 16.67 1.82
CA ASP A 95 0.03 15.83 3.02
C ASP A 95 -1.19 14.90 3.17
N HIS A 96 -2.25 15.13 2.39
CA HIS A 96 -3.43 14.29 2.39
C HIS A 96 -4.16 14.38 1.06
N MET A 97 -4.89 13.32 0.72
CA MET A 97 -5.64 13.27 -0.52
C MET A 97 -7.00 12.67 -0.27
N ILE A 98 -8.05 13.25 -0.86
CA ILE A 98 -9.41 12.72 -0.86
C ILE A 98 -9.81 12.44 -2.31
N VAL A 99 -10.25 11.22 -2.58
CA VAL A 99 -10.57 10.76 -3.94
C VAL A 99 -11.88 10.00 -3.99
N SER A 100 -12.55 10.11 -5.14
CA SER A 100 -13.61 9.18 -5.56
C SER A 100 -12.99 8.06 -6.39
N TYR A 101 -13.29 6.81 -6.06
CA TYR A 101 -12.76 5.66 -6.78
C TYR A 101 -13.81 4.56 -6.96
N LEU A 102 -13.66 3.79 -8.03
CA LEU A 102 -14.45 2.58 -8.25
C LEU A 102 -13.89 1.46 -7.38
N HIS A 103 -14.76 0.75 -6.67
CA HIS A 103 -14.38 -0.44 -5.93
C HIS A 103 -15.18 -1.66 -6.43
N GLN A 104 -14.67 -2.84 -6.13
CA GLN A 104 -15.41 -4.07 -6.40
C GLN A 104 -16.70 -4.07 -5.56
N PHE A 105 -17.85 -4.13 -6.25
CA PHE A 105 -19.15 -4.21 -5.60
C PHE A 105 -19.48 -5.68 -5.30
N ASN A 106 -19.74 -6.01 -4.05
CA ASN A 106 -20.22 -7.34 -3.64
C ASN A 106 -21.70 -7.33 -3.22
N ARG A 107 -22.21 -6.15 -2.84
CA ARG A 107 -23.60 -5.92 -2.43
C ARG A 107 -24.13 -4.67 -3.12
N LEU A 108 -25.43 -4.67 -3.44
CA LEU A 108 -26.08 -3.55 -4.12
C LEU A 108 -26.09 -2.27 -3.25
N GLU A 109 -26.10 -2.44 -1.93
CA GLU A 109 -26.15 -1.35 -0.94
C GLU A 109 -24.83 -0.57 -0.82
N ASP A 110 -23.70 -1.14 -1.25
CA ASP A 110 -22.38 -0.53 -1.12
C ASP A 110 -22.14 0.58 -2.18
N GLY A 111 -22.98 0.64 -3.20
CA GLY A 111 -22.75 1.52 -4.36
C GLY A 111 -21.60 1.03 -5.25
N ALA A 112 -21.34 1.78 -6.32
CA ALA A 112 -20.23 1.51 -7.26
C ALA A 112 -19.03 2.46 -7.06
N ILE A 113 -19.26 3.60 -6.40
CA ILE A 113 -18.27 4.65 -6.15
C ILE A 113 -18.15 4.79 -4.64
N ARG A 114 -16.91 4.81 -4.15
CA ARG A 114 -16.58 5.09 -2.76
C ARG A 114 -15.63 6.27 -2.69
N TYR A 115 -15.63 6.95 -1.55
CA TYR A 115 -14.76 8.07 -1.28
C TYR A 115 -13.71 7.62 -0.28
N CYS A 116 -12.42 7.87 -0.58
CA CYS A 116 -11.31 7.51 0.29
C CYS A 116 -10.46 8.74 0.60
N GLY A 117 -10.01 8.85 1.84
CA GLY A 117 -8.99 9.81 2.26
C GLY A 117 -7.82 9.12 2.97
N PHE A 118 -6.59 9.52 2.65
CA PHE A 118 -5.39 9.05 3.33
C PHE A 118 -4.93 10.09 4.36
N PHE A 119 -4.77 9.67 5.62
CA PHE A 119 -4.35 10.55 6.70
C PHE A 119 -3.42 9.82 7.67
N ILE A 120 -2.47 10.56 8.24
CA ILE A 120 -1.64 10.12 9.36
C ILE A 120 -2.28 10.61 10.67
N ASP A 121 -2.45 9.71 11.63
CA ASP A 121 -2.89 10.06 12.99
C ASP A 121 -1.72 10.54 13.86
N ARG A 122 -2.02 11.12 15.03
CA ARG A 122 -1.05 11.59 16.04
C ARG A 122 -0.05 10.52 16.49
N HIS A 123 -0.41 9.25 16.37
CA HIS A 123 0.44 8.11 16.70
C HIS A 123 1.39 7.70 15.57
N SER A 124 1.44 8.45 14.46
CA SER A 124 2.23 8.13 13.27
C SER A 124 1.78 6.83 12.58
N ASP A 125 0.49 6.57 12.65
CA ASP A 125 -0.18 5.47 11.97
C ASP A 125 -0.91 6.02 10.74
N LEU A 126 -0.73 5.36 9.61
CA LEU A 126 -1.38 5.69 8.36
C LEU A 126 -2.73 4.95 8.26
N TYR A 127 -3.79 5.72 8.00
CA TYR A 127 -5.14 5.21 7.84
C TYR A 127 -5.72 5.59 6.48
N ALA A 128 -6.52 4.68 5.91
CA ALA A 128 -7.48 4.98 4.87
C ALA A 128 -8.87 5.14 5.49
N TYR A 129 -9.47 6.31 5.28
CA TYR A 129 -10.82 6.64 5.71
C TYR A 129 -11.76 6.53 4.51
N TYR A 130 -12.86 5.82 4.68
CA TYR A 130 -13.83 5.53 3.64
C TYR A 130 -15.18 6.12 3.98
N CYS A 131 -15.83 6.71 2.99
CA CYS A 131 -17.23 7.09 3.06
C CYS A 131 -17.98 6.50 1.87
N ASP A 132 -19.20 5.99 2.11
CA ASP A 132 -20.03 5.41 1.05
C ASP A 132 -20.89 6.47 0.35
N TYR A 133 -21.04 7.66 0.93
CA TYR A 133 -21.87 8.74 0.39
C TYR A 133 -21.14 10.09 0.43
N PRO A 134 -21.26 10.93 -0.61
CA PRO A 134 -20.72 12.28 -0.59
C PRO A 134 -21.60 13.22 0.27
N PRO A 135 -21.06 14.38 0.71
CA PRO A 135 -19.65 14.76 0.63
C PRO A 135 -18.80 14.01 1.66
N PHE A 136 -17.50 13.90 1.41
CA PHE A 136 -16.56 13.36 2.40
C PHE A 136 -16.57 14.27 3.64
N PRO A 137 -16.88 13.75 4.84
CA PRO A 137 -17.04 14.60 6.03
C PRO A 137 -15.71 15.23 6.45
N SER A 138 -15.76 16.49 6.87
CA SER A 138 -14.57 17.20 7.36
C SER A 138 -14.09 16.70 8.73
N ASP A 139 -14.99 16.12 9.54
CA ASP A 139 -14.64 15.46 10.79
C ASP A 139 -14.41 13.96 10.55
N LEU A 140 -13.18 13.51 10.76
CA LEU A 140 -12.78 12.10 10.60
C LEU A 140 -13.44 11.16 11.62
N ASN A 141 -14.10 11.70 12.66
CA ASN A 141 -14.86 10.92 13.65
C ASN A 141 -16.34 10.79 13.30
N ASP A 142 -16.78 11.29 12.15
CA ASP A 142 -18.18 11.16 11.71
C ASP A 142 -18.57 9.67 11.62
N PRO A 143 -19.73 9.26 12.16
CA PRO A 143 -20.19 7.86 12.12
C PRO A 143 -20.36 7.29 10.70
N LYS A 144 -20.45 8.14 9.68
CA LYS A 144 -20.47 7.74 8.26
C LYS A 144 -19.11 7.27 7.75
N ILE A 145 -18.04 7.57 8.47
CA ILE A 145 -16.68 7.23 8.05
C ILE A 145 -16.28 5.88 8.65
N LYS A 146 -15.81 5.00 7.78
CA LYS A 146 -15.15 3.74 8.15
C LYS A 146 -13.65 3.95 8.05
N LYS A 147 -12.88 3.50 9.03
CA LYS A 147 -11.41 3.58 8.99
C LYS A 147 -10.78 2.21 8.81
N SER A 148 -9.72 2.14 8.02
CA SER A 148 -8.85 0.97 7.88
C SER A 148 -7.43 1.38 8.19
N TYR A 149 -6.81 0.63 9.09
CA TYR A 149 -5.40 0.76 9.40
C TYR A 149 -4.57 0.21 8.24
N LEU A 150 -3.58 0.99 7.77
CA LEU A 150 -2.69 0.56 6.70
C LEU A 150 -1.29 0.21 7.21
N ALA A 151 -0.69 1.06 8.05
CA ALA A 151 0.67 0.86 8.54
C ALA A 151 1.00 1.73 9.76
N ALA A 152 1.96 1.29 10.57
CA ALA A 152 2.52 2.03 11.70
C ALA A 152 3.91 2.59 11.39
N GLY A 153 4.31 3.61 12.13
CA GLY A 153 5.66 4.16 12.07
C GLY A 153 5.93 4.97 10.80
N VAL A 154 4.90 5.63 10.29
CA VAL A 154 4.98 6.53 9.14
C VAL A 154 5.33 7.93 9.64
N GLU A 155 6.50 8.42 9.23
CA GLU A 155 6.98 9.77 9.57
C GLU A 155 6.21 10.83 8.79
N ASN A 156 6.01 10.61 7.49
CA ASN A 156 5.28 11.52 6.62
C ASN A 156 4.72 10.81 5.38
N ILE A 157 3.64 11.37 4.82
CA ILE A 157 3.19 11.06 3.47
C ILE A 157 3.29 12.32 2.61
N ALA A 158 3.61 12.15 1.33
CA ALA A 158 3.62 13.22 0.35
C ALA A 158 2.90 12.78 -0.91
N PHE A 159 2.10 13.66 -1.49
CA PHE A 159 1.44 13.44 -2.76
C PHE A 159 1.95 14.41 -3.82
N GLN A 160 2.09 13.90 -5.04
CA GLN A 160 2.32 14.71 -6.21
C GLN A 160 1.39 14.28 -7.34
N TYR A 161 1.00 15.25 -8.15
CA TYR A 161 -0.04 15.12 -9.15
C TYR A 161 0.55 15.42 -10.52
N GLY A 162 0.64 14.38 -11.35
CA GLY A 162 1.19 14.48 -12.69
C GLY A 162 0.13 14.96 -13.68
N ASP A 163 0.44 16.00 -14.46
CA ASP A 163 -0.36 16.43 -15.59
C ASP A 163 0.52 16.82 -16.80
N MET A 164 -0.07 16.86 -17.98
CA MET A 164 0.61 17.19 -19.22
C MET A 164 0.55 18.69 -19.47
N ASN A 165 1.72 19.32 -19.43
CA ASN A 165 1.89 20.73 -19.79
C ASN A 165 2.87 20.84 -20.96
N ASN A 166 2.43 21.44 -22.07
CA ASN A 166 3.23 21.61 -23.29
C ASN A 166 3.89 20.31 -23.80
N ASP A 167 3.15 19.20 -23.80
CA ASP A 167 3.62 17.86 -24.20
C ASP A 167 4.67 17.23 -23.27
N GLU A 168 4.91 17.80 -22.09
CA GLU A 168 5.74 17.24 -21.01
C GLU A 168 4.89 16.87 -19.78
N LEU A 169 5.22 15.76 -19.13
CA LEU A 169 4.58 15.35 -17.86
C LEU A 169 5.25 16.11 -16.70
N ILE A 170 4.50 17.00 -16.06
CA ILE A 170 4.94 17.80 -14.91
C ILE A 170 4.19 17.32 -13.67
N PHE A 171 4.89 17.20 -12.54
CA PHE A 171 4.30 16.88 -11.25
C PHE A 171 4.19 18.13 -10.40
N GLU A 172 3.00 18.36 -9.87
CA GLU A 172 2.68 19.47 -8.96
C GLU A 172 2.39 18.91 -7.55
N ASP A 173 2.74 19.66 -6.51
CA ASP A 173 2.55 19.21 -5.12
C ASP A 173 1.08 19.36 -4.65
N THR A 174 0.30 20.17 -5.37
CA THR A 174 -1.12 20.42 -5.09
C THR A 174 -1.95 20.26 -6.36
N TRP A 175 -3.18 19.79 -6.24
CA TRP A 175 -4.13 19.77 -7.34
C TRP A 175 -5.32 20.68 -7.05
N ASP A 176 -5.48 21.70 -7.89
CA ASP A 176 -6.56 22.68 -7.70
C ASP A 176 -7.93 22.03 -7.98
N PRO A 177 -8.87 22.06 -7.03
CA PRO A 177 -10.22 21.50 -7.19
C PRO A 177 -11.07 22.22 -8.25
N GLU A 178 -10.65 23.39 -8.75
CA GLU A 178 -11.29 24.05 -9.89
C GLU A 178 -11.07 23.30 -11.22
N HIS A 179 -10.10 22.37 -11.28
CA HIS A 179 -9.93 21.51 -12.45
C HIS A 179 -11.15 20.62 -12.65
N ALA A 180 -11.74 20.70 -13.84
CA ALA A 180 -12.84 19.82 -14.25
C ALA A 180 -12.41 18.37 -14.53
N TYR A 181 -11.12 18.05 -14.37
CA TYR A 181 -10.53 16.74 -14.64
C TYR A 181 -9.55 16.35 -13.53
N LEU A 182 -9.23 15.06 -13.49
CA LEU A 182 -8.30 14.48 -12.53
C LEU A 182 -6.86 14.51 -13.05
N PRO A 183 -5.86 14.52 -12.14
CA PRO A 183 -4.47 14.39 -12.56
C PRO A 183 -4.27 13.08 -13.31
N LEU A 184 -3.36 13.09 -14.29
CA LEU A 184 -3.03 11.91 -15.09
C LEU A 184 -2.39 10.80 -14.28
N ALA A 185 -1.56 11.19 -13.32
CA ALA A 185 -0.90 10.28 -12.41
C ALA A 185 -0.88 10.86 -11.01
N ILE A 186 -0.92 9.97 -10.02
CA ILE A 186 -0.76 10.31 -8.61
C ILE A 186 0.46 9.55 -8.12
N LEU A 187 1.41 10.28 -7.56
CA LEU A 187 2.55 9.76 -6.84
C LEU A 187 2.28 9.90 -5.35
N MET A 188 2.16 8.78 -4.64
CA MET A 188 2.15 8.74 -3.19
C MET A 188 3.53 8.32 -2.70
N GLN A 189 4.10 9.08 -1.78
CA GLN A 189 5.38 8.81 -1.15
C GLN A 189 5.17 8.63 0.34
N VAL A 190 5.70 7.55 0.91
CA VAL A 190 5.64 7.27 2.35
C VAL A 190 7.05 7.23 2.89
N LYS A 191 7.33 8.13 3.83
CA LYS A 191 8.58 8.16 4.59
C LYS A 191 8.34 7.49 5.94
N TRP A 192 9.18 6.53 6.29
CA TRP A 192 9.09 5.77 7.53
C TRP A 192 10.12 6.26 8.54
N PHE A 193 9.83 6.09 9.83
CA PHE A 193 10.87 6.28 10.85
C PHE A 193 12.02 5.30 10.60
N GLY A 194 13.25 5.83 10.60
CA GLY A 194 14.45 5.10 10.19
C GLY A 194 14.92 5.41 8.76
N GLY A 195 14.21 6.31 8.05
CA GLY A 195 14.70 6.87 6.79
C GLY A 195 14.44 6.00 5.55
N ARG A 196 13.60 4.96 5.67
CA ARG A 196 13.10 4.24 4.50
C ARG A 196 12.07 5.10 3.77
N HIS A 197 12.06 4.99 2.44
CA HIS A 197 11.11 5.68 1.57
C HIS A 197 10.49 4.66 0.61
N GLU A 198 9.17 4.69 0.48
CA GLU A 198 8.42 3.90 -0.49
C GLU A 198 7.59 4.81 -1.37
N ASN A 199 7.48 4.49 -2.65
CA ASN A 199 6.82 5.33 -3.64
C ASN A 199 5.84 4.50 -4.47
N TRP A 200 4.60 4.97 -4.57
CA TRP A 200 3.56 4.41 -5.42
C TRP A 200 3.14 5.43 -6.47
N LEU A 201 3.56 5.19 -7.71
CA LEU A 201 3.11 5.96 -8.87
C LEU A 201 2.02 5.19 -9.60
N ARG A 202 0.83 5.76 -9.71
CA ARG A 202 -0.27 5.16 -10.46
C ARG A 202 -0.91 6.18 -11.39
N ARG A 203 -1.32 5.71 -12.56
CA ARG A 203 -2.19 6.48 -13.46
C ARG A 203 -3.59 6.45 -12.92
N THR A 204 -4.32 7.55 -13.07
CA THR A 204 -5.76 7.57 -12.79
C THR A 204 -6.53 7.00 -13.98
N ALA A 205 -7.63 6.31 -13.71
CA ALA A 205 -8.56 5.85 -14.76
C ALA A 205 -9.46 6.99 -15.29
N GLY A 206 -9.38 8.18 -14.69
CA GLY A 206 -10.23 9.32 -15.00
C GLY A 206 -9.73 10.26 -16.10
N ALA A 207 -8.51 10.07 -16.59
CA ALA A 207 -7.87 11.00 -17.52
C ALA A 207 -8.05 10.60 -19.00
N GLY A 208 -9.29 10.40 -19.41
CA GLY A 208 -9.70 9.93 -20.74
C GLY A 208 -9.11 10.70 -21.93
N LEU A 209 -8.78 11.99 -21.74
CA LEU A 209 -8.17 12.83 -22.79
C LEU A 209 -6.83 12.28 -23.29
N TYR A 210 -6.11 11.56 -22.43
CA TYR A 210 -4.80 10.96 -22.72
C TYR A 210 -4.85 9.43 -22.74
N GLU A 211 -6.04 8.82 -22.63
CA GLU A 211 -6.22 7.39 -22.81
C GLU A 211 -5.99 7.00 -24.27
N ARG A 212 -4.85 6.37 -24.53
CA ARG A 212 -4.49 5.87 -25.85
C ARG A 212 -5.02 4.45 -26.03
N HIS A 213 -6.31 4.29 -26.31
CA HIS A 213 -6.88 3.01 -26.78
C HIS A 213 -7.44 3.16 -28.21
N GLY A 214 -6.98 2.31 -29.14
CA GLY A 214 -7.50 2.24 -30.52
C GLY A 214 -6.85 3.21 -31.53
N SER A 215 -7.45 3.32 -32.72
CA SER A 215 -7.00 4.15 -33.84
C SER A 215 -7.29 5.64 -33.59
N TRP A 216 -6.51 6.25 -32.69
CA TRP A 216 -6.65 7.65 -32.34
C TRP A 216 -6.04 8.57 -33.42
N GLN A 217 -6.84 9.52 -33.93
CA GLN A 217 -6.37 10.69 -34.68
C GLN A 217 -6.65 11.92 -33.84
N SER A 218 -5.60 12.67 -33.45
CA SER A 218 -5.74 13.93 -32.72
C SER A 218 -6.66 14.91 -33.47
N ASP A 219 -7.51 15.66 -32.77
CA ASP A 219 -8.27 16.77 -33.36
C ASP A 219 -7.35 17.90 -33.91
N ARG A 220 -6.05 17.89 -33.54
CA ARG A 220 -5.00 18.70 -34.20
C ARG A 220 -4.78 18.29 -35.67
N GLN A 221 -5.08 17.06 -36.07
CA GLN A 221 -5.08 16.67 -37.49
C GLN A 221 -6.37 17.09 -38.20
N ARG A 222 -7.55 17.05 -37.56
CA ARG A 222 -8.81 17.50 -38.19
C ARG A 222 -8.81 19.01 -38.48
N SER A 223 -8.22 19.81 -37.62
CA SER A 223 -8.05 21.27 -37.84
C SER A 223 -7.01 21.59 -38.93
N ARG A 224 -6.00 20.74 -39.13
CA ARG A 224 -5.05 20.86 -40.26
C ARG A 224 -5.61 20.33 -41.58
N VAL A 225 -6.47 19.31 -41.55
CA VAL A 225 -7.11 18.76 -42.75
C VAL A 225 -8.23 19.68 -43.26
N ARG A 226 -9.05 20.27 -42.37
CA ARG A 226 -10.07 21.25 -42.77
C ARG A 226 -9.48 22.52 -43.39
N ARG A 227 -8.29 22.97 -42.94
CA ARG A 227 -7.62 24.14 -43.55
C ARG A 227 -6.98 23.86 -44.91
N ARG A 228 -6.85 22.60 -45.32
CA ARG A 228 -6.34 22.22 -46.66
C ARG A 228 -7.44 21.89 -47.68
N SER A 229 -8.68 21.73 -47.24
CA SER A 229 -9.83 21.48 -48.13
C SER A 229 -10.56 22.75 -48.57
N ASP A 230 -10.21 23.91 -47.98
CA ASP A 230 -10.80 25.22 -48.30
C ASP A 230 -9.82 26.14 -49.08
N GLN A 231 -8.85 25.55 -49.80
CA GLN A 231 -7.97 26.24 -50.76
C GLN A 231 -8.04 25.59 -52.13
#